data_AF-A0A0F9JJ94-F1
#
_entry.id   AF-A0A0F9JJ94-F1
#
_cell.length_a   1.000
_cell.length_b   1.000
_cell.length_c   1.000
_cell.angle_alpha   90.00
_cell.angle_beta   90.00
_cell.angle_gamma   90.00
#
_symmetry.space_group_name_H-M   'P 1'
#
loop_
_entity.id
_entity.type
_entity.pdbx_description
1 polymer ?
#
loop_
_entity_poly.entity_id
_entity_poly.type
_entity_poly.pdbx_seq_one_letter_code
_entity_poly.pdbx_strand_id
1 'polypeptide(L)'
;IVEFTSSLGFYKDLHAYERNVTRLLEGNIDNIPEKNLWIKKILSKDKVVCSIEHSERFEIGISELEAKIVSKILLGYYRMVNPKNADEELKFWSEKVGVVAPHNAQGRTIIKKMYQDIDPYTHLDKDILMNHLKNSIYSVEKFQGSDRDLIITSIGLSDVDKIDEEADFIFNINRFNVLTSRAKSKLIFITSEEILNFIPEDKKLIENVSKFNFLVYKFCNKQITIKFNNGKKEPTLIKFRYKQEGEI
;
A
#
# COMPACT_ATOMS: atom_id res chain seq x y z
N ILE A 1 -0.06 -8.93 11.10
CA ILE A 1 -0.92 -9.08 9.87
C ILE A 1 -2.00 -10.12 10.10
N VAL A 2 -1.66 -11.35 10.53
CA VAL A 2 -2.66 -12.40 10.82
C VAL A 2 -3.73 -11.98 11.83
N GLU A 3 -3.37 -11.26 12.89
CA GLU A 3 -4.34 -10.72 13.84
C GLU A 3 -5.39 -9.82 13.15
N PHE A 4 -4.95 -8.91 12.27
CA PHE A 4 -5.84 -8.09 11.46
C PHE A 4 -6.73 -8.99 10.58
N THR A 5 -6.12 -9.87 9.78
CA THR A 5 -6.87 -10.73 8.85
C THR A 5 -7.88 -11.63 9.57
N SER A 6 -7.57 -12.08 10.79
CA SER A 6 -8.47 -12.86 11.64
C SER A 6 -9.62 -12.01 12.19
N SER A 7 -9.33 -10.77 12.61
CA SER A 7 -10.35 -9.83 13.12
C SER A 7 -11.40 -9.43 12.08
N LEU A 8 -11.10 -9.62 10.79
CA LEU A 8 -12.06 -9.39 9.72
C LEU A 8 -13.12 -10.52 9.59
N GLY A 9 -12.99 -11.62 10.34
CA GLY A 9 -14.00 -12.68 10.44
C GLY A 9 -14.08 -13.66 9.25
N PHE A 10 -13.12 -13.62 8.33
CA PHE A 10 -13.17 -14.41 7.08
C PHE A 10 -12.71 -15.85 7.21
N TYR A 11 -11.84 -16.11 8.16
CA TYR A 11 -11.17 -17.39 8.32
C TYR A 11 -11.33 -17.80 9.77
N LYS A 12 -11.94 -18.96 10.00
CA LYS A 12 -12.17 -19.48 11.36
C LYS A 12 -10.87 -19.88 12.06
N ASP A 13 -9.85 -20.27 11.28
CA ASP A 13 -8.57 -20.80 11.77
C ASP A 13 -7.38 -20.23 10.98
N LEU A 14 -7.26 -18.90 10.89
CA LEU A 14 -6.12 -18.29 10.21
C LEU A 14 -4.88 -18.35 11.11
N HIS A 15 -4.00 -19.29 10.84
CA HIS A 15 -2.68 -19.34 11.44
C HIS A 15 -1.65 -18.71 10.50
N ALA A 16 -0.82 -17.82 11.03
CA ALA A 16 0.41 -17.49 10.32
C ALA A 16 1.21 -18.78 10.15
N TYR A 17 1.71 -19.04 8.94
CA TYR A 17 2.74 -20.04 8.76
C TYR A 17 3.88 -19.71 9.75
N GLU A 18 4.37 -20.68 10.52
CA GLU A 18 5.26 -20.43 11.68
C GLU A 18 6.45 -19.49 11.36
N ARG A 19 6.97 -19.56 10.13
CA ARG A 19 8.08 -18.70 9.65
C ARG A 19 7.72 -17.22 9.44
N ASN A 20 6.44 -16.85 9.41
CA ASN A 20 5.95 -15.50 9.09
C ASN A 20 5.31 -14.78 10.28
N VAL A 21 5.17 -15.43 11.45
CA VAL A 21 4.46 -14.89 12.62
C VAL A 21 5.07 -13.56 13.11
N THR A 22 6.40 -13.45 13.07
CA THR A 22 7.17 -12.31 13.60
C THR A 22 7.99 -11.59 12.53
N ARG A 23 7.68 -11.80 11.25
CA ARG A 23 8.51 -11.25 10.17
C ARG A 23 8.30 -9.75 10.05
N LEU A 24 9.39 -8.99 10.14
CA LEU A 24 9.41 -7.53 9.95
C LEU A 24 10.08 -7.18 8.62
N LEU A 25 9.99 -5.91 8.20
CA LEU A 25 10.78 -5.47 7.04
C LEU A 25 12.27 -5.51 7.36
N GLU A 26 13.04 -6.02 6.42
CA GLU A 26 14.50 -6.13 6.51
C GLU A 26 15.17 -5.00 5.73
N GLY A 27 16.40 -4.67 6.12
CA GLY A 27 17.22 -3.63 5.50
C GLY A 27 17.66 -2.56 6.50
N ASN A 28 18.50 -1.63 6.04
CA ASN A 28 19.03 -0.56 6.87
C ASN A 28 18.28 0.76 6.60
N ILE A 29 17.48 1.19 7.58
CA ILE A 29 16.66 2.41 7.51
C ILE A 29 17.51 3.69 7.34
N ASP A 30 18.79 3.65 7.72
CA ASP A 30 19.71 4.79 7.61
C ASP A 30 20.17 5.04 6.17
N ASN A 31 19.97 4.08 5.27
CA ASN A 31 20.18 4.28 3.84
C ASN A 31 19.13 5.23 3.22
N ILE A 32 18.04 5.52 3.93
CA ILE A 32 17.05 6.52 3.53
C ILE A 32 17.58 7.90 3.95
N PRO A 33 17.69 8.89 3.04
CA PRO A 33 18.22 10.21 3.40
C PRO A 33 17.42 10.89 4.51
N GLU A 34 18.11 11.61 5.40
CA GLU A 34 17.49 12.30 6.54
C GLU A 34 16.38 13.27 6.14
N LYS A 35 16.48 13.92 4.97
CA LYS A 35 15.41 14.78 4.45
C LYS A 35 14.07 14.06 4.22
N ASN A 36 14.07 12.72 4.20
CA ASN A 36 12.89 11.87 4.01
C ASN A 36 12.44 11.22 5.33
N LEU A 37 12.44 11.94 6.46
CA LEU A 37 11.99 11.45 7.77
C LEU A 37 10.61 10.77 7.72
N TRP A 38 9.69 11.28 6.89
CA TRP A 38 8.35 10.70 6.77
C TRP A 38 8.38 9.28 6.17
N ILE A 39 9.30 9.00 5.24
CA ILE A 39 9.50 7.66 4.68
C ILE A 39 10.08 6.73 5.75
N LYS A 40 11.07 7.20 6.53
CA LYS A 40 11.60 6.43 7.68
C LYS A 40 10.48 6.07 8.67
N LYS A 41 9.58 7.01 8.97
CA LYS A 41 8.41 6.75 9.83
C LYS A 41 7.48 5.70 9.28
N ILE A 42 7.19 5.70 7.97
CA ILE A 42 6.30 4.72 7.33
C ILE A 42 6.94 3.33 7.27
N LEU A 43 8.22 3.26 6.93
CA LEU A 43 8.95 2.00 6.76
C LEU A 43 9.49 1.42 8.07
N SER A 44 9.25 2.09 9.20
CA SER A 44 9.73 1.60 10.50
C SER A 44 9.18 0.20 10.81
N LYS A 45 10.05 -0.66 11.35
CA LYS A 45 9.76 -2.10 11.51
C LYS A 45 8.58 -2.39 12.44
N ASP A 46 8.35 -1.53 13.43
CA ASP A 46 7.28 -1.59 14.44
C ASP A 46 5.87 -1.29 13.89
N LYS A 47 5.76 -0.68 12.69
CA LYS A 47 4.47 -0.24 12.14
C LYS A 47 3.99 -1.19 11.05
N VAL A 48 3.63 -2.41 11.43
CA VAL A 48 3.42 -3.54 10.51
C VAL A 48 2.17 -3.37 9.63
N VAL A 49 1.06 -2.90 10.19
CA VAL A 49 -0.18 -2.62 9.45
C VAL A 49 -0.46 -1.13 9.56
N CYS A 50 -0.55 -0.48 8.40
CA CYS A 50 -0.67 0.95 8.28
C CYS A 50 -1.73 1.35 7.27
N SER A 51 -2.21 2.58 7.40
CA SER A 51 -2.94 3.27 6.34
C SER A 51 -2.44 4.69 6.13
N ILE A 52 -2.69 5.21 4.93
CA ILE A 52 -2.45 6.60 4.56
C ILE A 52 -3.76 7.14 3.96
N GLU A 53 -4.28 8.19 4.59
CA GLU A 53 -5.53 8.84 4.24
C GLU A 53 -5.25 10.26 3.72
N HIS A 54 -5.95 10.67 2.66
CA HIS A 54 -5.83 12.00 2.07
C HIS A 54 -7.18 12.59 1.64
N SER A 55 -7.22 13.93 1.47
CA SER A 55 -8.43 14.68 1.14
C SER A 55 -8.47 15.21 -0.30
N GLU A 56 -7.65 14.68 -1.23
CA GLU A 56 -7.86 14.97 -2.67
C GLU A 56 -9.25 14.50 -3.10
N ARG A 57 -9.84 15.20 -4.07
CA ARG A 57 -11.24 15.06 -4.51
C ARG A 57 -11.32 14.86 -6.02
N PHE A 58 -12.43 14.28 -6.47
CA PHE A 58 -12.75 14.09 -7.89
C PHE A 58 -11.80 13.15 -8.67
N GLU A 59 -11.12 12.23 -7.97
CA GLU A 59 -10.27 11.21 -8.58
C GLU A 59 -11.13 10.03 -9.07
N ILE A 60 -11.01 9.71 -10.37
CA ILE A 60 -11.83 8.71 -11.09
C ILE A 60 -10.89 7.62 -11.63
N GLY A 61 -10.43 6.74 -10.74
CA GLY A 61 -9.56 5.59 -11.08
C GLY A 61 -8.09 5.95 -11.32
N ILE A 62 -7.70 7.21 -11.07
CA ILE A 62 -6.31 7.66 -11.03
C ILE A 62 -6.17 8.69 -9.91
N SER A 63 -5.25 8.44 -8.97
CA SER A 63 -4.73 9.43 -8.03
C SER A 63 -3.24 9.67 -8.26
N GLU A 64 -2.92 10.87 -8.72
CA GLU A 64 -1.53 11.35 -8.86
C GLU A 64 -0.85 11.49 -7.50
N LEU A 65 -1.60 11.86 -6.45
CA LEU A 65 -1.08 11.94 -5.10
C LEU A 65 -0.68 10.56 -4.60
N GLU A 66 -1.59 9.59 -4.63
CA GLU A 66 -1.30 8.24 -4.18
C GLU A 66 -0.14 7.64 -4.96
N ALA A 67 -0.11 7.82 -6.30
CA ALA A 67 0.97 7.28 -7.12
C ALA A 67 2.35 7.82 -6.74
N LYS A 68 2.43 9.12 -6.39
CA LYS A 68 3.66 9.72 -5.88
C LYS A 68 4.03 9.20 -4.50
N ILE A 69 3.07 9.05 -3.59
CA ILE A 69 3.31 8.48 -2.25
C ILE A 69 3.86 7.06 -2.38
N VAL A 70 3.22 6.20 -3.18
CA VAL A 70 3.64 4.82 -3.46
C VAL A 70 5.07 4.80 -3.98
N SER A 71 5.37 5.59 -5.03
CA SER A 71 6.72 5.65 -5.62
C SER A 71 7.79 6.04 -4.60
N LYS A 72 7.52 7.02 -3.74
CA LYS A 72 8.48 7.44 -2.70
C LYS A 72 8.67 6.38 -1.61
N ILE A 73 7.62 5.65 -1.23
CA ILE A 73 7.72 4.53 -0.29
C ILE A 73 8.54 3.39 -0.89
N LEU A 74 8.26 3.01 -2.13
CA LEU A 74 8.99 1.96 -2.86
C LEU A 74 10.48 2.31 -3.00
N LEU A 75 10.80 3.54 -3.44
CA LEU A 75 12.18 4.00 -3.52
C LEU A 75 12.86 4.03 -2.14
N GLY A 76 12.12 4.39 -1.09
CA GLY A 76 12.59 4.31 0.29
C GLY A 76 12.97 2.90 0.69
N TYR A 77 12.11 1.93 0.38
CA TYR A 77 12.36 0.53 0.72
C TYR A 77 13.46 -0.09 -0.15
N TYR A 78 13.54 0.27 -1.43
CA TYR A 78 14.66 -0.06 -2.30
C TYR A 78 15.99 0.39 -1.71
N ARG A 79 16.06 1.63 -1.20
CA ARG A 79 17.26 2.13 -0.51
C ARG A 79 17.53 1.41 0.81
N MET A 80 16.48 1.06 1.55
CA MET A 80 16.62 0.31 2.80
C MET A 80 17.26 -1.05 2.55
N VAL A 81 16.80 -1.77 1.52
CA VAL A 81 17.36 -3.07 1.09
C VAL A 81 18.75 -2.90 0.45
N ASN A 82 18.94 -1.81 -0.30
CA ASN A 82 20.20 -1.43 -0.96
C ASN A 82 20.78 -2.53 -1.87
N PRO A 83 20.03 -3.02 -2.89
CA PRO A 83 20.56 -3.98 -3.86
C PRO A 83 21.90 -3.50 -4.44
N LYS A 84 22.86 -4.41 -4.60
CA LYS A 84 24.22 -4.08 -5.06
C LYS A 84 24.49 -4.38 -6.52
N ASN A 85 23.60 -5.15 -7.14
CA ASN A 85 23.74 -5.67 -8.50
C ASN A 85 22.36 -6.00 -9.07
N ALA A 86 22.35 -6.34 -10.37
CA ALA A 86 21.13 -6.69 -11.08
C ALA A 86 20.37 -7.86 -10.44
N ASP A 87 21.06 -8.92 -10.01
CA ASP A 87 20.42 -10.12 -9.42
C ASP A 87 19.69 -9.81 -8.11
N GLU A 88 20.31 -9.01 -7.25
CA GLU A 88 19.68 -8.54 -6.01
C GLU A 88 18.49 -7.63 -6.28
N GLU A 89 18.57 -6.78 -7.31
CA GLU A 89 17.45 -5.92 -7.70
C GLU A 89 16.29 -6.72 -8.31
N LEU A 90 16.57 -7.74 -9.12
CA LEU A 90 15.54 -8.65 -9.64
C LEU A 90 14.80 -9.34 -8.50
N LYS A 91 15.51 -9.80 -7.47
CA LYS A 91 14.91 -10.37 -6.24
C LYS A 91 14.10 -9.35 -5.47
N PHE A 92 14.56 -8.09 -5.38
CA PHE A 92 13.79 -7.04 -4.75
C PHE A 92 12.41 -6.88 -5.39
N TRP A 93 12.35 -6.72 -6.71
CA TRP A 93 11.08 -6.56 -7.40
C TRP A 93 10.20 -7.81 -7.35
N SER A 94 10.79 -8.99 -7.54
CA SER A 94 10.04 -10.25 -7.60
C SER A 94 9.57 -10.80 -6.25
N GLU A 95 10.26 -10.49 -5.14
CA GLU A 95 9.99 -11.12 -3.84
C GLU A 95 9.68 -10.12 -2.72
N LYS A 96 10.22 -8.89 -2.78
CA LYS A 96 10.12 -7.95 -1.65
C LYS A 96 8.91 -7.03 -1.73
N VAL A 97 8.47 -6.62 -2.92
CA VAL A 97 7.39 -5.61 -3.07
C VAL A 97 6.24 -6.07 -3.94
N GLY A 98 5.03 -5.67 -3.55
CA GLY A 98 3.83 -5.76 -4.38
C GLY A 98 2.97 -4.51 -4.20
N VAL A 99 2.48 -3.96 -5.30
CA VAL A 99 1.54 -2.84 -5.31
C VAL A 99 0.29 -3.24 -6.07
N VAL A 100 -0.86 -2.94 -5.48
CA VAL A 100 -2.15 -3.24 -6.07
C VAL A 100 -3.00 -2.00 -6.12
N ALA A 101 -3.60 -1.78 -7.28
CA ALA A 101 -4.66 -0.81 -7.48
C ALA A 101 -5.90 -1.50 -8.09
N PRO A 102 -7.12 -1.07 -7.73
CA PRO A 102 -8.33 -1.55 -8.39
C PRO A 102 -8.34 -1.23 -9.89
N HIS A 103 -7.91 -0.02 -10.25
CA HIS A 103 -7.85 0.42 -11.64
C HIS A 103 -6.49 0.19 -12.29
N ASN A 104 -6.54 -0.40 -13.47
CA ASN A 104 -5.39 -0.58 -14.36
C ASN A 104 -4.69 0.74 -14.72
N ALA A 105 -5.45 1.84 -14.78
CA ALA A 105 -4.93 3.18 -15.03
C ALA A 105 -4.05 3.66 -13.87
N GLN A 106 -4.51 3.53 -12.62
CA GLN A 106 -3.72 3.84 -11.44
C GLN A 106 -2.42 3.03 -11.37
N GLY A 107 -2.46 1.72 -11.65
CA GLY A 107 -1.26 0.90 -11.74
C GLY A 107 -0.25 1.40 -12.77
N ARG A 108 -0.71 1.83 -13.95
CA ARG A 108 0.16 2.42 -14.99
C ARG A 108 0.77 3.76 -14.54
N THR A 109 0.00 4.59 -13.85
CA THR A 109 0.48 5.86 -13.28
C THR A 109 1.60 5.62 -12.27
N ILE A 110 1.43 4.64 -11.37
CA ILE A 110 2.46 4.24 -10.40
C ILE A 110 3.71 3.72 -11.12
N ILE A 111 3.57 2.83 -12.12
CA ILE A 111 4.72 2.31 -12.90
C ILE A 111 5.49 3.45 -13.54
N LYS A 112 4.80 4.36 -14.24
CA LYS A 112 5.43 5.52 -14.90
C LYS A 112 6.21 6.36 -13.90
N LYS A 113 5.64 6.61 -12.72
CA LYS A 113 6.28 7.40 -11.67
C LYS A 113 7.50 6.69 -11.07
N MET A 114 7.35 5.41 -10.75
CA MET A 114 8.42 4.60 -10.17
C MET A 114 9.59 4.47 -11.14
N TYR A 115 9.31 4.23 -12.42
CA TYR A 115 10.32 4.16 -13.47
C TYR A 115 11.18 5.44 -13.54
N GLN A 116 10.55 6.61 -13.45
CA GLN A 116 11.27 7.90 -13.42
C GLN A 116 12.07 8.09 -12.12
N ASP A 117 11.51 7.70 -10.98
CA ASP A 117 12.14 7.90 -9.67
C ASP A 117 13.31 6.94 -9.42
N ILE A 118 13.31 5.74 -10.02
CA ILE A 118 14.37 4.71 -9.86
C ILE A 118 15.49 4.80 -10.89
N ASP A 119 15.26 5.42 -12.05
CA ASP A 119 16.22 5.49 -13.16
C ASP A 119 17.67 5.86 -12.73
N PRO A 120 17.90 6.78 -11.77
CA PRO A 120 19.27 7.10 -11.32
C PRO A 120 19.93 6.04 -10.41
N TYR A 121 19.19 5.01 -9.99
CA TYR A 121 19.61 4.05 -8.96
C TYR A 121 19.56 2.60 -9.42
N THR A 122 18.81 2.29 -10.48
CA THR A 122 18.62 0.93 -10.99
C THR A 122 19.92 0.32 -11.51
N HIS A 123 20.11 -0.97 -11.23
CA HIS A 123 21.13 -1.84 -11.83
C HIS A 123 20.62 -2.60 -13.07
N LEU A 124 19.35 -2.43 -13.42
CA LEU A 124 18.69 -3.12 -14.52
C LEU A 124 18.61 -2.25 -15.78
N ASP A 125 18.70 -2.92 -16.93
CA ASP A 125 18.33 -2.33 -18.21
C ASP A 125 16.86 -1.93 -18.25
N LYS A 126 16.55 -0.93 -19.07
CA LYS A 126 15.22 -0.28 -19.16
C LYS A 126 14.08 -1.28 -19.39
N ASP A 127 14.26 -2.22 -20.30
CA ASP A 127 13.22 -3.20 -20.64
C ASP A 127 13.00 -4.22 -19.52
N ILE A 128 14.09 -4.66 -18.87
CA ILE A 128 14.05 -5.58 -17.73
C ILE A 128 13.34 -4.91 -16.55
N LEU A 129 13.75 -3.69 -16.21
CA LEU A 129 13.11 -2.89 -15.16
C LEU A 129 11.62 -2.72 -15.43
N MET A 130 11.24 -2.30 -16.65
CA MET A 130 9.84 -2.10 -17.02
C MET A 130 9.01 -3.38 -16.86
N ASN A 131 9.56 -4.53 -17.26
CA ASN A 131 8.89 -5.82 -17.08
C ASN A 131 8.69 -6.16 -15.59
N HIS A 132 9.73 -5.97 -14.77
CA HIS A 132 9.65 -6.22 -13.33
C HIS A 132 8.69 -5.27 -12.60
N LEU A 133 8.67 -3.98 -12.96
CA LEU A 133 7.69 -3.04 -12.43
C LEU A 133 6.26 -3.46 -12.79
N LYS A 134 5.99 -3.88 -14.03
CA LYS A 134 4.66 -4.38 -14.46
C LYS A 134 4.21 -5.65 -13.73
N ASN A 135 5.16 -6.46 -13.25
CA ASN A 135 4.86 -7.68 -12.50
C ASN A 135 4.73 -7.43 -10.99
N SER A 136 5.36 -6.37 -10.49
CA SER A 136 5.34 -5.99 -9.06
C SER A 136 4.24 -4.97 -8.74
N ILE A 137 3.74 -4.27 -9.74
CA ILE A 137 2.78 -3.17 -9.61
C ILE A 137 1.64 -3.45 -10.59
N TYR A 138 0.69 -4.33 -10.25
CA TYR A 138 -0.57 -4.51 -11.01
C TYR A 138 -1.55 -5.40 -10.22
N SER A 139 -2.77 -5.58 -10.73
CA SER A 139 -3.93 -6.18 -10.03
C SER A 139 -3.67 -7.50 -9.27
N VAL A 140 -4.49 -7.71 -8.23
CA VAL A 140 -4.55 -8.89 -7.32
C VAL A 140 -4.35 -10.24 -8.02
N GLU A 141 -4.82 -10.36 -9.26
CA GLU A 141 -4.85 -11.58 -10.06
C GLU A 141 -3.45 -12.07 -10.43
N LYS A 142 -2.47 -11.18 -10.61
CA LYS A 142 -1.07 -11.58 -10.87
C LYS A 142 -0.32 -12.04 -9.61
N PHE A 143 -0.89 -11.82 -8.43
CA PHE A 143 -0.33 -12.22 -7.14
C PHE A 143 -0.96 -13.50 -6.56
N GLN A 144 -1.82 -14.21 -7.32
CA GLN A 144 -2.39 -15.47 -6.83
C GLN A 144 -1.28 -16.49 -6.54
N GLY A 145 -1.10 -16.82 -5.27
CA GLY A 145 -0.07 -17.76 -4.79
C GLY A 145 1.30 -17.14 -4.51
N SER A 146 1.47 -15.81 -4.62
CA SER A 146 2.76 -15.15 -4.40
C SER A 146 2.63 -14.02 -3.39
N ASP A 147 3.30 -14.18 -2.25
CA ASP A 147 3.35 -13.24 -1.15
C ASP A 147 4.60 -12.33 -1.26
N ARG A 148 4.56 -11.15 -0.60
CA ARG A 148 5.63 -10.14 -0.64
C ARG A 148 5.94 -9.63 0.76
N ASP A 149 7.18 -9.21 0.99
CA ASP A 149 7.57 -8.60 2.27
C ASP A 149 6.74 -7.33 2.54
N LEU A 150 6.58 -6.46 1.54
CA LEU A 150 5.76 -5.24 1.58
C LEU A 150 4.64 -5.29 0.53
N ILE A 151 3.39 -5.12 0.97
CA ILE A 151 2.25 -4.85 0.09
C ILE A 151 1.76 -3.42 0.31
N ILE A 152 1.52 -2.70 -0.78
CA ILE A 152 0.89 -1.38 -0.79
C ILE A 152 -0.39 -1.43 -1.64
N THR A 153 -1.50 -0.95 -1.10
CA THR A 153 -2.74 -0.74 -1.86
C THR A 153 -2.88 0.75 -2.17
N SER A 154 -3.29 1.07 -3.40
CA SER A 154 -3.61 2.43 -3.85
C SER A 154 -4.97 2.40 -4.52
N ILE A 155 -5.98 3.03 -3.91
CA ILE A 155 -7.37 2.98 -4.38
C ILE A 155 -7.57 3.90 -5.58
N GLY A 156 -7.08 5.13 -5.55
CA GLY A 156 -7.16 6.06 -6.69
C GLY A 156 -8.57 6.56 -7.01
N LEU A 157 -9.46 6.58 -6.02
CA LEU A 157 -10.83 7.09 -6.13
C LEU A 157 -11.14 8.06 -4.99
N SER A 158 -11.82 9.15 -5.34
CA SER A 158 -12.36 10.13 -4.39
C SER A 158 -13.55 10.91 -4.97
N ASP A 159 -14.12 10.45 -6.09
CA ASP A 159 -15.34 10.98 -6.67
C ASP A 159 -16.52 10.15 -6.20
N VAL A 160 -17.50 10.77 -5.54
CA VAL A 160 -18.57 10.04 -4.84
C VAL A 160 -19.47 9.29 -5.82
N ASP A 161 -19.81 9.90 -6.96
CA ASP A 161 -20.63 9.27 -7.99
C ASP A 161 -19.91 8.05 -8.58
N LYS A 162 -18.60 8.17 -8.81
CA LYS A 162 -17.80 7.03 -9.30
C LYS A 162 -17.63 5.93 -8.25
N ILE A 163 -17.48 6.29 -6.98
CA ILE A 163 -17.40 5.32 -5.88
C ILE A 163 -18.70 4.52 -5.81
N ASP A 164 -19.85 5.17 -5.93
CA ASP A 164 -21.16 4.52 -5.93
C ASP A 164 -21.33 3.57 -7.12
N GLU A 165 -20.99 4.04 -8.34
CA GLU A 165 -21.06 3.25 -9.57
C GLU A 165 -20.23 1.95 -9.49
N GLU A 166 -19.09 1.98 -8.78
CA GLU A 166 -18.14 0.86 -8.71
C GLU A 166 -18.08 0.20 -7.32
N ALA A 167 -19.04 0.47 -6.45
CA ALA A 167 -18.95 0.13 -5.04
C ALA A 167 -18.77 -1.38 -4.80
N ASP A 168 -19.50 -2.24 -5.52
CA ASP A 168 -19.35 -3.69 -5.46
C ASP A 168 -17.95 -4.19 -5.87
N PHE A 169 -17.32 -3.50 -6.81
CA PHE A 169 -16.00 -3.84 -7.32
C PHE A 169 -14.90 -3.41 -6.34
N ILE A 170 -15.03 -2.20 -5.77
CA ILE A 170 -14.06 -1.57 -4.86
C ILE A 170 -14.10 -2.21 -3.48
N PHE A 171 -15.29 -2.36 -2.91
CA PHE A 171 -15.49 -2.97 -1.60
C PHE A 171 -15.65 -4.49 -1.69
N ASN A 172 -15.22 -5.11 -2.81
CA ASN A 172 -15.22 -6.54 -2.94
C ASN A 172 -14.34 -7.18 -1.87
N ILE A 173 -14.97 -7.93 -0.98
CA ILE A 173 -14.29 -8.37 0.23
C ILE A 173 -13.29 -9.49 -0.02
N ASN A 174 -13.54 -10.34 -1.01
CA ASN A 174 -12.61 -11.38 -1.41
C ASN A 174 -11.31 -10.75 -1.93
N ARG A 175 -11.40 -9.66 -2.69
CA ARG A 175 -10.22 -8.92 -3.16
C ARG A 175 -9.46 -8.28 -2.02
N PHE A 176 -10.16 -7.62 -1.09
CA PHE A 176 -9.53 -7.05 0.10
C PHE A 176 -8.83 -8.12 0.96
N ASN A 177 -9.40 -9.31 1.10
CA ASN A 177 -8.79 -10.42 1.82
C ASN A 177 -7.54 -10.97 1.13
N VAL A 178 -7.61 -11.17 -0.18
CA VAL A 178 -6.44 -11.59 -0.94
C VAL A 178 -5.35 -10.54 -0.79
N LEU A 179 -5.69 -9.25 -0.91
CA LEU A 179 -4.74 -8.15 -0.78
C LEU A 179 -4.01 -8.13 0.56
N THR A 180 -4.78 -8.18 1.64
CA THR A 180 -4.25 -8.04 2.99
C THR A 180 -3.46 -9.27 3.42
N SER A 181 -3.79 -10.46 2.88
CA SER A 181 -3.08 -11.72 3.15
C SER A 181 -1.80 -11.94 2.33
N ARG A 182 -1.52 -11.15 1.28
CA ARG A 182 -0.26 -11.26 0.52
C ARG A 182 0.95 -10.62 1.21
N ALA A 183 0.73 -9.83 2.26
CA ALA A 183 1.81 -9.18 2.99
C ALA A 183 2.44 -10.13 4.02
N LYS A 184 3.75 -10.33 3.95
CA LYS A 184 4.52 -11.10 4.96
C LYS A 184 4.92 -10.23 6.14
N SER A 185 5.40 -9.02 5.87
CA SER A 185 6.07 -8.19 6.87
C SER A 185 5.46 -6.81 7.06
N LYS A 186 4.86 -6.22 6.02
CA LYS A 186 4.17 -4.92 6.14
C LYS A 186 3.05 -4.77 5.11
N LEU A 187 1.93 -4.20 5.57
CA LEU A 187 0.80 -3.79 4.75
C LEU A 187 0.59 -2.27 4.88
N ILE A 188 0.46 -1.57 3.76
CA ILE A 188 0.12 -0.14 3.71
C ILE A 188 -1.12 0.04 2.83
N PHE A 189 -2.21 0.51 3.42
CA PHE A 189 -3.46 0.79 2.71
C PHE A 189 -3.61 2.30 2.45
N ILE A 190 -3.51 2.72 1.19
CA ILE A 190 -3.62 4.13 0.79
C ILE A 190 -4.99 4.38 0.17
N THR A 191 -5.70 5.39 0.67
CA THR A 191 -7.05 5.72 0.20
C THR A 191 -7.43 7.18 0.48
N SER A 192 -8.50 7.64 -0.16
CA SER A 192 -9.10 8.94 0.11
C SER A 192 -10.06 8.89 1.30
N GLU A 193 -10.33 10.06 1.87
CA GLU A 193 -11.37 10.24 2.89
C GLU A 193 -12.77 9.88 2.36
N GLU A 194 -13.05 10.12 1.08
CA GLU A 194 -14.35 9.83 0.46
C GLU A 194 -14.64 8.33 0.42
N ILE A 195 -13.62 7.48 0.19
CA ILE A 195 -13.78 6.01 0.25
C ILE A 195 -14.16 5.54 1.65
N LEU A 196 -13.59 6.15 2.69
CA LEU A 196 -13.85 5.77 4.09
C LEU A 196 -15.20 6.28 4.57
N ASN A 197 -15.64 7.44 4.08
CA ASN A 197 -16.91 8.07 4.43
C ASN A 197 -18.08 7.64 3.53
N PHE A 198 -17.83 6.79 2.53
CA PHE A 198 -18.88 6.28 1.66
C PHE A 198 -19.89 5.43 2.45
N ILE A 199 -21.18 5.68 2.25
CA ILE A 199 -22.27 4.93 2.87
C ILE A 199 -23.15 4.39 1.75
N PRO A 200 -23.08 3.08 1.44
CA PRO A 200 -23.88 2.50 0.38
C PRO A 200 -25.34 2.32 0.83
N GLU A 201 -26.26 2.36 -0.14
CA GLU A 201 -27.68 2.02 0.12
C GLU A 201 -27.89 0.51 0.36
N ASP A 202 -27.09 -0.35 -0.29
CA ASP A 202 -27.15 -1.80 -0.08
C ASP A 202 -26.55 -2.19 1.27
N LYS A 203 -27.41 -2.73 2.15
CA LYS A 203 -27.04 -3.27 3.47
C LYS A 203 -25.93 -4.30 3.42
N LYS A 204 -25.84 -5.13 2.37
CA LYS A 204 -24.74 -6.10 2.24
C LYS A 204 -23.40 -5.40 2.04
N LEU A 205 -23.41 -4.28 1.31
CA LEU A 205 -22.20 -3.51 1.02
C LEU A 205 -21.72 -2.71 2.23
N ILE A 206 -22.64 -2.30 3.11
CA ILE A 206 -22.32 -1.67 4.40
C ILE A 206 -21.34 -2.53 5.20
N GLU A 207 -21.56 -3.85 5.25
CA GLU A 207 -20.65 -4.76 5.97
C GLU A 207 -19.24 -4.73 5.36
N ASN A 208 -19.12 -4.68 4.04
CA ASN A 208 -17.82 -4.65 3.37
C ASN A 208 -17.09 -3.32 3.57
N VAL A 209 -17.81 -2.20 3.44
CA VAL A 209 -17.28 -0.85 3.71
C VAL A 209 -16.83 -0.73 5.16
N SER A 210 -17.56 -1.34 6.10
CA SER A 210 -17.20 -1.31 7.53
C SER A 210 -15.83 -1.93 7.81
N LYS A 211 -15.34 -2.84 6.95
CA LYS A 211 -14.06 -3.52 7.13
C LYS A 211 -12.87 -2.65 6.72
N PHE A 212 -13.06 -1.77 5.73
CA PHE A 212 -12.09 -0.74 5.37
C PHE A 212 -11.99 0.27 6.51
N ASN A 213 -13.15 0.73 7.00
CA ASN A 213 -13.24 1.61 8.17
C ASN A 213 -12.61 0.98 9.42
N PHE A 214 -12.83 -0.32 9.65
CA PHE A 214 -12.22 -1.04 10.74
C PHE A 214 -10.70 -1.04 10.63
N LEU A 215 -10.14 -1.36 9.45
CA LEU A 215 -8.68 -1.29 9.23
C LEU A 215 -8.14 0.10 9.58
N VAL A 216 -8.74 1.16 9.05
CA VAL A 216 -8.20 2.52 9.14
C VAL A 216 -8.45 3.16 10.51
N TYR A 217 -9.67 3.10 11.03
CA TYR A 217 -10.07 3.85 12.23
C TYR A 217 -10.05 3.03 13.51
N LYS A 218 -10.10 1.70 13.45
CA LYS A 218 -10.07 0.82 14.64
C LYS A 218 -8.74 0.11 14.80
N PHE A 219 -8.27 -0.56 13.75
CA PHE A 219 -7.03 -1.34 13.82
C PHE A 219 -5.79 -0.45 13.82
N CYS A 220 -5.71 0.54 12.92
CA CYS A 220 -4.66 1.56 12.88
C CYS A 220 -4.94 2.70 13.88
N ASN A 221 -4.85 2.37 15.17
CA ASN A 221 -5.32 3.19 16.29
C ASN A 221 -4.49 4.45 16.64
N LYS A 222 -3.27 4.60 16.11
CA LYS A 222 -2.48 5.84 16.25
C LYS A 222 -2.40 6.57 14.92
N GLN A 223 -2.30 7.91 14.98
CA GLN A 223 -2.25 8.78 13.81
C GLN A 223 -1.12 9.80 13.94
N ILE A 224 -0.44 10.08 12.82
CA ILE A 224 0.48 11.20 12.66
C ILE A 224 0.12 11.93 11.35
N THR A 225 0.08 13.26 11.38
CA THR A 225 -0.08 14.07 10.17
C THR A 225 1.29 14.30 9.51
N ILE A 226 1.37 14.04 8.21
CA ILE A 226 2.57 14.24 7.40
C ILE A 226 2.29 15.35 6.38
N LYS A 227 3.20 16.31 6.28
CA LYS A 227 3.23 17.31 5.20
C LYS A 227 3.92 16.70 3.99
N PHE A 228 3.17 16.31 2.99
CA PHE A 228 3.68 15.74 1.75
C PHE A 228 3.88 16.83 0.70
N ASN A 229 5.13 17.06 0.31
CA ASN A 229 5.43 18.00 -0.78
C ASN A 229 5.17 17.32 -2.12
N ASN A 230 4.01 17.64 -2.71
CA ASN A 230 3.53 17.10 -3.97
C ASN A 230 3.99 17.93 -5.20
N GLY A 231 4.87 18.92 -5.01
CA GLY A 231 5.20 19.92 -6.03
C GLY A 231 4.13 21.00 -6.23
N LYS A 232 3.07 20.99 -5.41
CA LYS A 232 2.09 22.08 -5.29
C LYS A 232 2.71 23.21 -4.44
N LYS A 233 2.17 24.44 -4.57
CA LYS A 233 2.60 25.61 -3.80
C LYS A 233 2.52 25.37 -2.29
N GLU A 234 1.43 24.73 -1.86
CA GLU A 234 1.22 24.28 -0.49
C GLU A 234 1.40 22.75 -0.40
N PRO A 235 2.02 22.23 0.68
CA PRO A 235 2.13 20.80 0.89
C PRO A 235 0.75 20.18 1.14
N THR A 236 0.51 19.01 0.57
CA THR A 236 -0.68 18.22 0.87
C THR A 236 -0.52 17.59 2.25
N LEU A 237 -1.56 17.67 3.09
CA LEU A 237 -1.58 16.95 4.37
C LEU A 237 -2.10 15.54 4.14
N ILE A 238 -1.37 14.55 4.63
CA ILE A 238 -1.80 13.15 4.66
C ILE A 238 -1.80 12.66 6.11
N LYS A 239 -2.75 11.80 6.46
CA LYS A 239 -2.82 11.15 7.77
C LYS A 239 -2.22 9.77 7.65
N PHE A 240 -1.08 9.54 8.30
CA PHE A 240 -0.49 8.22 8.43
C PHE A 240 -0.98 7.58 9.72
N ARG A 241 -1.68 6.45 9.61
CA ARG A 241 -2.19 5.69 10.74
C ARG A 241 -1.49 4.33 10.81
N TYR A 242 -1.30 3.84 12.01
CA TYR A 242 -0.65 2.55 12.26
C TYR A 242 -1.17 1.95 13.54
N LYS A 243 -1.02 0.62 13.66
CA LYS A 243 -1.26 -0.07 14.92
C LYS A 243 -0.04 0.07 15.84
N GLN A 244 -0.25 0.51 17.08
CA GLN A 244 0.74 0.39 18.15
C GLN A 244 0.58 -0.98 18.84
N GLU A 245 1.66 -1.74 18.97
CA GLU A 245 1.65 -2.97 19.78
C GLU A 245 1.50 -2.62 21.27
N GLY A 246 0.55 -3.26 21.97
CA GLY A 246 0.41 -3.18 23.43
C GLY A 246 -0.84 -2.51 24.01
N GLU A 247 -1.81 -2.06 23.21
CA GLU A 247 -3.14 -1.63 23.69
C GLU A 247 -4.20 -2.62 23.19
N ILE A 248 -4.62 -3.53 24.09
CA ILE A 248 -5.90 -4.26 24.03
C ILE A 248 -6.85 -3.55 25.00
#